data_AF-A0A7S1PQY1-F1
#
_entry.id   AF-A0A7S1PQY1-F1
#
_cell.length_a   1.000
_cell.length_b   1.000
_cell.length_c   1.000
_cell.angle_alpha   90.00
_cell.angle_beta   90.00
_cell.angle_gamma   90.00
#
_symmetry.space_group_name_H-M   'P 1'
#
loop_
_entity.id
_entity.type
_entity.pdbx_description
1 polymer ?
#
loop_
_entity_poly.entity_id
_entity_poly.type
_entity_poly.pdbx_seq_one_letter_code
_entity_poly.pdbx_strand_id
1 'polypeptide(L)'
;ASTSPANCAEDGGAAGATPCVLVCKFVRGSGAPPVPEESRTIRVPSDLSTVIGRQHQTAVFEVLLGSDQQLLSFISRSHLQLEPAPGAAGAFSVVNLSTNPVLIGQQRLEKAERCCTALPV
;
A
#
# COMPACT_ATOMS: atom_id res chain seq x y z
N ALA A 1 -49.23 -0.01 -16.37
CA ALA A 1 -48.29 0.57 -17.35
C ALA A 1 -47.18 1.22 -16.52
N SER A 2 -46.07 0.55 -16.23
CA SER A 2 -44.96 0.27 -17.18
C SER A 2 -44.42 1.60 -17.69
N THR A 3 -43.17 2.01 -17.44
CA THR A 3 -41.96 1.27 -17.80
C THR A 3 -40.75 1.90 -17.08
N SER A 4 -39.94 1.07 -16.41
CA SER A 4 -38.48 1.22 -16.39
C SER A 4 -37.96 0.17 -17.39
N PRO A 5 -36.80 0.36 -18.06
CA PRO A 5 -35.56 -0.03 -17.41
C PRO A 5 -34.29 0.75 -17.80
N ALA A 6 -33.33 0.69 -16.87
CA ALA A 6 -31.90 0.35 -17.01
C ALA A 6 -30.98 0.94 -18.11
N ASN A 7 -29.75 1.18 -17.63
CA ASN A 7 -28.47 0.86 -18.29
C ASN A 7 -27.78 1.97 -19.10
N CYS A 8 -27.04 2.84 -18.40
CA CYS A 8 -25.88 3.52 -18.98
C CYS A 8 -24.63 2.70 -18.71
N ALA A 9 -24.36 1.78 -19.65
CA ALA A 9 -23.09 1.11 -19.98
C ALA A 9 -21.96 1.10 -18.92
N GLU A 10 -21.87 -0.04 -18.23
CA GLU A 10 -20.60 -0.61 -17.78
C GLU A 10 -19.93 -1.23 -19.02
N ASP A 11 -18.97 -0.53 -19.63
CA ASP A 11 -18.00 -1.16 -20.53
C ASP A 11 -16.68 -0.39 -20.50
N GLY A 12 -15.63 -1.07 -20.08
CA GLY A 12 -14.29 -0.52 -19.94
C GLY A 12 -13.39 -1.55 -19.27
N GLY A 13 -13.20 -2.67 -19.97
CA GLY A 13 -12.57 -3.91 -19.52
C GLY A 13 -11.52 -3.76 -18.43
N ALA A 14 -11.66 -4.61 -17.41
CA ALA A 14 -10.60 -4.92 -16.45
C ALA A 14 -9.41 -5.52 -17.22
N ALA A 15 -8.56 -4.64 -17.75
CA ALA A 15 -7.23 -4.99 -18.21
C ALA A 15 -6.56 -5.76 -17.08
N GLY A 16 -6.20 -7.01 -17.35
CA GLY A 16 -5.73 -7.98 -16.36
C GLY A 16 -4.85 -7.32 -15.33
N ALA A 17 -5.36 -7.22 -14.11
CA ALA A 17 -4.78 -6.41 -13.07
C ALA A 17 -3.44 -7.07 -12.67
N THR A 18 -2.32 -6.50 -13.11
CA THR A 18 -1.00 -7.08 -12.84
C THR A 18 -0.79 -7.08 -11.33
N PRO A 19 -0.51 -8.23 -10.70
CA PRO A 19 -0.32 -8.30 -9.27
C PRO A 19 0.85 -7.41 -8.87
N CYS A 20 0.57 -6.39 -8.05
CA CYS A 20 1.59 -5.47 -7.56
C CYS A 20 2.07 -5.93 -6.17
N VAL A 21 3.34 -5.63 -5.86
CA VAL A 21 3.92 -5.94 -4.57
C VAL A 21 4.74 -4.76 -4.05
N LEU A 22 4.76 -4.60 -2.73
CA LEU A 22 5.68 -3.74 -2.03
C LEU A 22 6.71 -4.59 -1.32
N VAL A 23 7.98 -4.39 -1.65
CA VAL A 23 9.10 -5.13 -1.06
C VAL A 23 9.90 -4.19 -0.17
N CYS A 24 10.03 -4.54 1.11
CA CYS A 24 10.91 -3.81 2.00
C CYS A 24 12.37 -4.16 1.67
N LYS A 25 13.08 -3.24 1.01
CA LYS A 25 14.49 -3.45 0.62
C LYS A 25 15.48 -3.07 1.73
N PHE A 26 15.08 -2.18 2.65
CA PHE A 26 15.94 -1.66 3.69
C PHE A 26 15.15 -1.28 4.95
N VAL A 27 15.73 -1.61 6.10
CA VAL A 27 15.26 -1.17 7.41
C VAL A 27 16.47 -0.61 8.15
N ARG A 28 16.39 0.66 8.57
CA ARG A 28 17.46 1.29 9.34
C ARG A 28 17.30 0.95 10.82
N GLY A 29 18.40 0.55 11.45
CA GLY A 29 18.42 0.30 12.90
C GLY A 29 17.97 -1.10 13.32
N SER A 30 17.45 -1.92 12.40
CA SER A 30 17.22 -3.34 12.71
C SER A 30 18.56 -4.08 12.73
N GLY A 31 18.94 -4.64 13.87
CA GLY A 31 20.02 -5.63 13.95
C GLY A 31 19.62 -7.02 13.45
N ALA A 32 18.47 -7.13 12.77
CA ALA A 32 17.92 -8.39 12.30
C ALA A 32 18.80 -9.00 11.19
N PRO A 33 18.92 -10.34 11.15
CA PRO A 33 19.60 -11.02 10.05
C PRO A 33 18.89 -10.77 8.72
N PRO A 34 19.55 -11.04 7.57
CA PRO A 34 18.92 -10.95 6.26
C PRO A 34 17.64 -11.78 6.20
N VAL A 35 16.52 -11.11 5.92
CA VAL A 35 15.21 -11.74 5.79
C VAL A 35 14.96 -12.10 4.32
N PRO A 36 14.43 -13.30 4.01
CA PRO A 36 14.00 -13.67 2.66
C PRO A 36 13.04 -12.64 2.04
N GLU A 37 13.09 -12.47 0.72
CA GLU A 37 12.27 -11.47 0.05
C GLU A 37 10.77 -11.69 0.26
N GLU A 38 10.35 -12.94 0.28
CA GLU A 38 8.97 -13.35 0.43
C GLU A 38 8.39 -12.89 1.78
N SER A 39 9.20 -12.93 2.84
CA SER A 39 8.79 -12.54 4.20
C SER A 39 8.78 -11.03 4.43
N ARG A 40 9.35 -10.25 3.49
CA ARG A 40 9.37 -8.78 3.52
C ARG A 40 8.58 -8.15 2.37
N THR A 41 7.70 -8.95 1.76
CA THR A 41 6.84 -8.56 0.64
C THR A 41 5.39 -8.46 1.07
N ILE A 42 4.75 -7.35 0.72
CA ILE A 42 3.32 -7.11 0.90
C ILE A 42 2.66 -7.14 -0.47
N ARG A 43 1.64 -7.99 -0.64
CA ARG A 43 0.83 -8.02 -1.87
C ARG A 43 -0.11 -6.82 -1.87
N VAL A 44 -0.17 -6.13 -3.01
CA VAL A 44 -1.06 -5.00 -3.24
C VAL A 44 -1.91 -5.33 -4.46
N PRO A 45 -3.17 -5.76 -4.28
CA PRO A 45 -4.12 -5.88 -5.37
C PRO A 45 -4.21 -4.56 -6.14
N SER A 46 -4.14 -4.63 -7.47
CA SER A 46 -4.21 -3.46 -8.36
C SER A 46 -5.63 -2.95 -8.57
N ASP A 47 -6.63 -3.67 -8.07
CA ASP A 47 -8.06 -3.42 -8.22
C ASP A 47 -8.76 -3.10 -6.89
N LEU A 48 -8.10 -3.30 -5.74
CA LEU A 48 -8.67 -3.11 -4.41
C LEU A 48 -7.85 -2.16 -3.55
N SER A 49 -8.54 -1.44 -2.67
CA SER A 49 -7.89 -0.65 -1.63
C SER A 49 -7.14 -1.54 -0.64
N THR A 50 -5.91 -1.17 -0.32
CA THR A 50 -5.04 -1.90 0.61
C THR A 50 -4.55 -0.97 1.71
N VAL A 51 -4.85 -1.32 2.97
CA VAL A 51 -4.31 -0.62 4.14
C VAL A 51 -3.04 -1.32 4.59
N ILE A 52 -1.97 -0.55 4.75
CA ILE A 52 -0.69 -1.04 5.25
C ILE A 52 -0.45 -0.53 6.66
N GLY A 53 -0.04 -1.42 7.55
CA GLY A 53 0.35 -1.09 8.91
C GLY A 53 0.50 -2.33 9.78
N ARG A 54 1.00 -2.17 11.00
CA ARG A 54 1.34 -3.30 11.88
C ARG A 54 0.16 -4.22 12.23
N GLN A 55 -1.08 -3.73 12.10
CA GLN A 55 -2.28 -4.55 12.32
C GLN A 55 -2.71 -5.33 11.08
N HIS A 56 -2.39 -4.84 9.88
CA HIS A 56 -2.83 -5.45 8.61
C HIS A 56 -1.79 -6.41 8.02
N GLN A 57 -0.51 -6.19 8.30
CA GLN A 57 0.60 -7.06 7.88
C GLN A 57 1.51 -7.42 9.06
N THR A 58 0.91 -7.91 10.15
CA THR A 58 1.61 -8.23 11.40
C THR A 58 2.83 -9.12 11.18
N ALA A 59 2.67 -10.21 10.43
CA ALA A 59 3.78 -11.13 10.13
C ALA A 59 4.97 -10.45 9.46
N VAL A 60 4.73 -9.52 8.51
CA VAL A 60 5.81 -8.81 7.82
C VAL A 60 6.56 -7.88 8.77
N PHE A 61 5.83 -7.09 9.57
CA PHE A 61 6.47 -6.14 10.48
C PHE A 61 7.11 -6.82 11.70
N GLU A 62 6.58 -7.94 12.18
CA GLU A 62 7.23 -8.75 13.22
C GLU A 62 8.52 -9.40 12.70
N VAL A 63 8.54 -9.90 11.46
CA VAL A 63 9.77 -10.44 10.87
C VAL A 63 10.82 -9.34 10.66
N LEU A 64 10.40 -8.16 10.21
CA LEU A 64 11.32 -7.05 9.94
C LEU A 64 11.83 -6.34 11.21
N LEU A 65 10.98 -6.20 12.22
CA LEU A 65 11.20 -5.31 13.38
C LEU A 65 10.95 -5.97 14.74
N GLY A 66 10.59 -7.25 14.81
CA GLY A 66 10.19 -7.91 16.05
C GLY A 66 11.29 -7.93 17.12
N SER A 67 12.55 -7.87 16.72
CA SER A 67 13.69 -7.73 17.63
C SER A 67 13.83 -6.32 18.24
N ASP A 68 13.18 -5.31 17.65
CA ASP A 68 13.20 -3.92 18.10
C ASP A 68 11.78 -3.31 18.17
N GLN A 69 11.17 -3.47 19.34
CA GLN A 69 9.82 -2.98 19.62
C GLN A 69 9.71 -1.45 19.54
N GLN A 70 10.81 -0.71 19.72
CA GLN A 70 10.80 0.75 19.56
C GLN A 70 10.62 1.11 18.09
N LEU A 71 11.30 0.42 17.17
CA LEU A 71 11.11 0.63 15.73
C LEU A 71 9.69 0.26 15.27
N LEU A 72 9.11 -0.82 15.82
CA LEU A 72 7.73 -1.22 15.55
C LEU A 72 6.73 -0.14 15.99
N SER A 73 7.05 0.66 17.02
CA SER A 73 6.17 1.73 17.51
C SER A 73 6.02 2.90 16.52
N PHE A 74 6.99 3.09 15.61
CA PHE A 74 6.88 4.08 14.54
C PHE A 74 5.90 3.66 13.42
N ILE A 75 5.45 2.40 13.41
CA ILE A 75 4.50 1.92 12.43
C ILE A 75 3.11 1.88 13.07
N SER A 76 2.26 2.85 12.73
CA SER A 76 0.85 2.84 13.15
C SER A 76 0.11 1.56 12.71
N ARG A 77 -0.98 1.24 13.42
CA ARG A 77 -1.85 0.08 13.12
C ARG A 77 -2.39 0.12 11.69
N SER A 78 -2.90 1.28 11.29
CA SER A 78 -3.16 1.67 9.91
C SER A 78 -2.22 2.84 9.62
N HIS A 79 -1.21 2.60 8.81
CA HIS A 79 -0.12 3.56 8.55
C HIS A 79 -0.35 4.34 7.26
N LEU A 80 -0.63 3.63 6.17
CA LEU A 80 -0.92 4.23 4.87
C LEU A 80 -1.96 3.40 4.13
N GLN A 81 -2.69 4.04 3.22
CA GLN A 81 -3.70 3.39 2.38
C GLN A 81 -3.34 3.58 0.91
N LEU A 82 -3.43 2.51 0.14
CA LEU A 82 -3.23 2.48 -1.30
C LEU A 82 -4.57 2.23 -1.97
N GLU A 83 -4.93 3.05 -2.93
CA GLU A 83 -6.12 2.90 -3.76
C GLU A 83 -5.70 2.87 -5.23
N PRO A 84 -6.27 2.01 -6.07
CA PRO A 84 -6.05 2.08 -7.51
C PRO A 84 -6.39 3.48 -8.03
N ALA A 85 -5.48 4.10 -8.78
CA ALA A 85 -5.73 5.39 -9.39
C ALA A 85 -6.49 5.22 -10.72
N PRO A 86 -7.57 5.96 -10.96
CA PRO A 86 -8.31 5.88 -12.22
C PRO A 86 -7.44 6.38 -13.38
N GLY A 87 -7.50 5.67 -14.51
CA GLY A 87 -6.87 6.10 -15.76
C GLY A 87 -5.45 5.62 -16.03
N ALA A 88 -4.82 4.86 -15.12
CA ALA A 88 -3.51 4.26 -15.37
C ALA A 88 -3.34 2.91 -14.64
N ALA A 89 -3.11 1.84 -15.40
CA ALA A 89 -2.77 0.54 -14.84
C ALA A 89 -1.45 0.62 -14.06
N GLY A 90 -1.42 0.08 -12.83
CA GLY A 90 -0.24 0.14 -11.96
C GLY A 90 -0.01 1.52 -11.32
N ALA A 91 -0.97 2.43 -11.39
CA ALA A 91 -0.95 3.67 -10.61
C ALA A 91 -1.80 3.53 -9.34
N PHE A 92 -1.31 4.11 -8.25
CA PHE A 92 -1.96 4.12 -6.95
C PHE A 92 -2.05 5.54 -6.40
N SER A 93 -3.20 5.86 -5.82
CA SER A 93 -3.33 6.96 -4.89
C SER A 93 -2.92 6.48 -3.49
N VAL A 94 -1.99 7.19 -2.87
CA VAL A 94 -1.45 6.88 -1.54
C VAL A 94 -1.96 7.93 -0.56
N VAL A 95 -2.48 7.50 0.59
CA VAL A 95 -2.88 8.39 1.69
C VAL A 95 -2.10 8.02 2.95
N ASN A 96 -1.48 9.00 3.60
CA ASN A 96 -0.88 8.79 4.91
C ASN A 96 -1.97 8.84 6.00
N LEU A 97 -2.16 7.73 6.72
CA LEU A 97 -3.08 7.63 7.86
C LEU A 97 -2.38 7.83 9.21
N SER A 98 -1.05 7.77 9.19
CA SER A 98 -0.16 7.81 10.32
C SER A 98 0.19 9.25 10.72
N THR A 99 0.57 9.46 11.98
CA THR A 99 1.18 10.73 12.44
C THR A 99 2.65 10.86 12.05
N ASN A 100 3.31 9.74 11.75
CA ASN A 100 4.66 9.73 11.21
C ASN A 100 4.61 10.01 9.70
N PRO A 101 5.52 10.87 9.20
CA PRO A 101 5.54 11.23 7.79
C PRO A 101 5.92 10.02 6.92
N VAL A 102 5.29 9.92 5.74
CA VAL A 102 5.58 8.91 4.72
C VAL A 102 6.23 9.60 3.53
N LEU A 103 7.31 9.04 2.99
CA LEU A 103 7.93 9.54 1.76
C LEU A 103 7.59 8.64 0.58
N ILE A 104 7.05 9.22 -0.48
CA ILE A 104 6.79 8.57 -1.77
C ILE A 104 7.68 9.23 -2.82
N GLY A 105 8.74 8.53 -3.24
CA GLY A 105 9.80 9.15 -4.05
C GLY A 105 10.48 10.29 -3.29
N GLN A 106 10.30 11.53 -3.77
CA GLN A 106 10.80 12.75 -3.11
C GLN A 106 9.70 13.54 -2.39
N GLN A 107 8.44 13.09 -2.48
CA GLN A 107 7.32 13.77 -1.86
C GLN A 107 7.09 13.24 -0.45
N ARG A 108 7.14 14.15 0.53
CA ARG A 108 6.76 13.86 1.92
C ARG A 108 5.26 14.08 2.09
N LEU A 109 4.58 13.12 2.68
CA LEU A 109 3.18 13.15 3.06
C LEU A 109 3.05 13.24 4.58
N GLU A 110 2.48 14.34 5.06
CA GLU A 110 1.98 14.46 6.42
C GLU A 110 0.66 13.71 6.59
N LYS A 111 0.17 13.63 7.83
CA LYS A 111 -1.09 12.93 8.13
C LYS A 111 -2.24 13.49 7.28
N ALA A 112 -3.03 12.58 6.72
CA ALA A 112 -4.18 12.84 5.84
C ALA A 112 -3.82 13.46 4.47
N GLU A 113 -2.55 13.68 4.16
CA GLU A 113 -2.13 14.07 2.81
C GLU A 113 -2.13 12.87 1.87
N ARG A 114 -2.28 13.18 0.57
CA ARG A 114 -2.40 12.22 -0.52
C ARG A 114 -1.46 12.57 -1.67
N CYS A 115 -0.92 11.55 -2.34
CA CYS A 115 -0.28 11.70 -3.65
C CYS A 115 -0.66 10.56 -4.60
N CYS A 116 -0.47 10.78 -5.89
CA CYS A 116 -0.51 9.71 -6.89
C CYS A 116 0.91 9.24 -7.19
N THR A 117 1.10 7.93 -7.33
CA THR A 117 2.35 7.31 -7.73
C THR A 117 2.09 6.18 -8.70
N ALA A 118 3.03 5.92 -9.61
CA ALA A 118 2.98 4.79 -10.53
C ALA A 118 4.14 3.84 -10.22
N LEU A 119 4.00 2.57 -10.62
CA LEU A 119 5.11 1.63 -10.56
C LEU A 119 6.35 2.22 -11.26
N PRO A 120 7.55 2.06 -10.67
CA PRO A 120 8.77 2.45 -11.35
C PRO A 120 8.92 1.65 -12.65
N VAL A 121 9.18 2.37 -13.75
CA VAL A 121 9.48 1.82 -15.08
C VAL A 121 10.83 1.11 -15.12
#